data_AF-A0A450VAI7-F1
#
_entry.id   AF-A0A450VAI7-F1
#
_cell.length_a   1.000
_cell.length_b   1.000
_cell.length_c   1.000
_cell.angle_alpha   90.00
_cell.angle_beta   90.00
_cell.angle_gamma   90.00
#
_symmetry.space_group_name_H-M   'P 1'
#
loop_
_entity.id
_entity.type
_entity.pdbx_description
1 polymer ?
#
loop_
_entity_poly.entity_id
_entity_poly.type
_entity_poly.pdbx_seq_one_letter_code
_entity_poly.pdbx_strand_id
1 'polypeptide(L)'
;MRTMKNPKRPRDTNQLAKFIVDLSTGQIEEPDPDEGKNPVTVGRARKGGLKGGKARAAKMTPEQRSEIARIAANARWKRSD
;
A
#
# COMPACT_ATOMS: atom_id res chain seq x y z
N MET A 1 17.43 15.34 -6.68
CA MET A 1 16.46 14.43 -7.32
C MET A 1 15.69 13.71 -6.21
N ARG A 2 14.38 13.92 -6.04
CA ARG A 2 13.60 13.15 -5.06
C ARG A 2 13.45 11.73 -5.61
N THR A 3 14.17 10.77 -5.04
CA THR A 3 13.91 9.34 -5.31
C THR A 3 12.50 9.05 -4.79
N MET A 4 11.52 8.92 -5.69
CA MET A 4 10.18 8.56 -5.28
C MET A 4 10.24 7.12 -4.73
N LYS A 5 10.07 6.99 -3.41
CA LYS A 5 10.00 5.72 -2.66
C LYS A 5 8.95 4.72 -3.16
N ASN A 6 8.14 5.13 -4.14
CA ASN A 6 7.21 4.28 -4.86
C ASN A 6 7.22 4.73 -6.33
N PRO A 7 7.76 3.94 -7.28
CA PRO A 7 7.73 4.29 -8.68
C PRO A 7 6.26 4.35 -9.13
N LYS A 8 5.84 5.51 -9.62
CA LYS A 8 4.48 5.70 -10.12
C LYS A 8 4.36 4.90 -11.42
N ARG A 9 3.66 3.77 -11.37
CA ARG A 9 3.45 2.94 -12.56
C ARG A 9 2.76 3.77 -13.66
N PRO A 10 3.24 3.70 -14.91
CA PRO A 10 2.61 4.41 -16.02
C PRO A 10 1.12 4.06 -16.14
N ARG A 11 0.29 5.05 -16.46
CA ARG A 11 -1.15 4.84 -16.68
C ARG A 11 -1.47 4.40 -18.10
N ASP A 12 -0.64 4.78 -19.06
CA ASP A 12 -0.74 4.33 -20.44
C ASP A 12 -0.40 2.84 -20.55
N THR A 13 -1.17 2.11 -21.35
CA THR A 13 -1.08 0.65 -21.46
C THR A 13 0.23 0.21 -22.11
N ASN A 14 0.71 0.91 -23.14
CA ASN A 14 1.94 0.55 -23.84
C ASN A 14 3.16 0.80 -22.94
N GLN A 15 3.17 1.94 -22.25
CA GLN A 15 4.21 2.26 -21.26
C GLN A 15 4.22 1.26 -20.10
N LEU A 16 3.04 0.84 -19.63
CA LEU A 16 2.93 -0.16 -18.58
C LEU A 16 3.45 -1.53 -19.03
N ALA A 17 3.12 -1.95 -20.26
CA ALA A 17 3.61 -3.21 -20.82
C ALA A 17 5.14 -3.22 -20.88
N LYS A 18 5.76 -2.13 -21.36
CA LYS A 18 7.22 -1.97 -21.36
C LYS A 18 7.80 -2.01 -19.94
N PHE A 19 7.20 -1.27 -18.99
CA PHE A 19 7.63 -1.27 -17.59
C PHE A 19 7.62 -2.67 -16.96
N ILE A 20 6.58 -3.48 -17.23
CA ILE A 20 6.49 -4.87 -16.74
C ILE A 20 7.60 -5.74 -17.33
N VAL A 21 7.84 -5.64 -18.65
CA VAL A 21 8.91 -6.39 -19.32
C VAL A 21 10.27 -6.02 -18.71
N ASP A 22 10.55 -4.73 -18.55
CA ASP A 22 11.82 -4.25 -17.99
C ASP A 22 12.04 -4.73 -16.56
N LEU A 23 10.98 -4.72 -15.73
CA LEU A 23 11.05 -5.25 -14.37
C LEU A 23 11.29 -6.77 -14.35
N SER A 24 10.56 -7.52 -15.19
CA SER A 24 10.66 -8.99 -15.23
C SER A 24 11.99 -9.50 -15.79
N THR A 25 12.63 -8.71 -16.64
CA THR A 25 13.93 -9.02 -17.26
C THR A 25 15.10 -8.43 -16.48
N GLY A 26 14.85 -7.78 -15.34
CA GLY A 26 15.88 -7.17 -14.49
C GLY A 26 16.55 -5.93 -15.08
N GLN A 27 15.96 -5.31 -16.11
CA GLN A 27 16.45 -4.03 -16.67
C GLN A 27 16.15 -2.85 -15.73
N ILE A 28 15.14 -2.99 -14.88
CA ILE A 28 14.76 -2.02 -13.85
C ILE A 28 14.55 -2.80 -12.54
N GLU A 29 15.14 -2.32 -11.45
CA GLU A 29 14.90 -2.83 -10.10
C GLU A 29 13.81 -2.02 -9.40
N GLU A 30 12.93 -2.70 -8.65
CA GLU A 30 12.00 -2.01 -7.76
C GLU A 30 12.78 -1.50 -6.53
N PRO A 31 12.62 -0.22 -6.14
CA PRO A 31 13.29 0.30 -4.96
C PRO A 31 12.78 -0.44 -3.72
N ASP A 32 13.70 -0.83 -2.83
CA ASP A 32 13.32 -1.42 -1.55
C ASP A 32 12.53 -0.37 -0.73
N PRO A 33 11.25 -0.62 -0.40
CA PRO A 33 10.45 0.32 0.38
C PRO A 33 11.04 0.60 1.77
N ASP A 34 11.89 -0.30 2.28
CA ASP A 34 12.60 -0.21 3.54
C ASP A 34 14.04 0.28 3.40
N GLU A 35 14.49 0.65 2.20
CA GLU A 35 15.81 1.23 1.97
C GLU A 35 16.04 2.46 2.87
N GLY A 36 17.18 2.45 3.57
CA GLY A 36 17.57 3.50 4.52
C GLY A 36 16.78 3.50 5.84
N LYS A 37 15.90 2.51 6.10
CA LYS A 37 15.24 2.36 7.41
C LYS A 37 16.04 1.44 8.32
N ASN A 38 15.96 1.68 9.62
CA ASN A 38 16.54 0.79 10.62
C ASN A 38 15.73 -0.53 10.69
N PRO A 39 16.35 -1.71 10.52
CA PRO A 39 15.62 -2.99 10.47
C PRO A 39 14.85 -3.30 11.77
N VAL A 40 15.37 -2.86 12.92
CA VAL A 40 14.72 -3.05 14.22
C VAL A 40 13.42 -2.25 14.30
N THR A 41 13.40 -1.02 13.77
CA THR A 41 12.21 -0.17 13.79
C THR A 41 11.14 -0.67 12.83
N VAL A 42 11.52 -1.14 11.64
CA VAL A 42 10.62 -1.78 10.66
C VAL A 42 9.96 -3.03 11.28
N GLY A 43 10.76 -3.91 11.90
CA GLY A 43 10.26 -5.10 12.58
C GLY A 43 9.28 -4.77 13.71
N ARG A 44 9.59 -3.75 14.52
CA ARG A 44 8.71 -3.28 15.61
C ARG A 44 7.40 -2.71 15.08
N ALA A 45 7.44 -1.90 14.02
CA ALA A 45 6.25 -1.31 13.40
C ALA A 45 5.30 -2.40 12.87
N ARG A 46 5.85 -3.39 12.15
CA ARG A 46 5.09 -4.54 11.65
C ARG A 46 4.42 -5.32 12.80
N LYS A 47 5.18 -5.64 13.85
CA LYS A 47 4.66 -6.36 15.03
C LYS A 47 3.54 -5.57 15.71
N GLY A 48 3.68 -4.25 15.84
CA GLY A 48 2.65 -3.36 16.36
C GLY A 48 1.37 -3.38 15.53
N GLY A 49 1.49 -3.25 14.21
CA GLY A 49 0.34 -3.28 13.29
C GLY A 49 -0.43 -4.60 13.33
N LEU A 50 0.28 -5.74 13.35
CA LEU A 50 -0.34 -7.06 13.43
C LEU A 50 -1.12 -7.26 14.73
N LYS A 51 -0.62 -6.75 15.86
CA LYS A 51 -1.32 -6.81 17.15
C LYS A 51 -2.49 -5.81 17.20
N GLY A 52 -2.24 -4.56 16.82
CA GLY A 52 -3.22 -3.47 16.89
C GLY A 52 -4.42 -3.68 15.97
N GLY A 53 -4.20 -4.14 14.74
CA GLY A 53 -5.27 -4.42 13.78
C GLY A 53 -6.24 -5.49 14.28
N LYS A 54 -5.70 -6.61 14.78
CA LYS A 54 -6.51 -7.69 15.38
C LYS A 54 -7.28 -7.20 16.61
N ALA A 55 -6.62 -6.47 17.50
CA ALA A 55 -7.26 -5.93 18.70
C ALA A 55 -8.38 -4.94 18.35
N ARG A 56 -8.20 -4.08 17.34
CA ARG A 56 -9.24 -3.17 16.85
C ARG A 56 -10.43 -3.94 16.29
N ALA A 57 -10.18 -4.96 15.46
CA ALA A 57 -11.23 -5.76 14.85
C ALA A 57 -12.06 -6.52 15.90
N ALA A 58 -11.42 -7.06 16.94
CA ALA A 58 -12.09 -7.77 18.03
C ALA A 58 -12.96 -6.87 18.91
N LYS A 59 -12.61 -5.58 19.03
CA LYS A 59 -13.36 -4.60 19.82
C LYS A 59 -14.58 -4.02 19.09
N MET A 60 -14.75 -4.29 17.80
CA MET A 60 -15.84 -3.72 17.01
C MET A 60 -17.07 -4.60 17.00
N THR A 61 -18.24 -3.98 17.15
CA THR A 61 -19.53 -4.67 16.94
C THR A 61 -19.79 -4.91 15.44
N PRO A 62 -20.71 -5.82 15.07
CA PRO A 62 -21.12 -6.01 13.68
C PRO A 62 -21.55 -4.70 12.99
N GLU A 63 -22.27 -3.83 13.68
CA GLU A 63 -22.78 -2.56 13.18
C GLU A 63 -21.62 -1.60 12.91
N GLN A 64 -20.67 -1.49 13.85
CA GLN A 64 -19.47 -0.67 13.67
C GLN A 64 -18.61 -1.16 12.49
N ARG A 65 -18.50 -2.47 12.30
CA ARG A 65 -17.79 -3.05 11.13
C ARG A 65 -18.51 -2.71 9.82
N SER A 66 -19.84 -2.78 9.81
CA SER A 66 -20.63 -2.39 8.64
C SER A 66 -20.50 -0.90 8.33
N GLU A 67 -20.47 -0.05 9.36
CA GLU A 67 -20.34 1.41 9.21
C GLU A 67 -19.00 1.78 8.57
N ILE A 68 -17.89 1.29 9.11
CA ILE A 68 -16.57 1.59 8.55
C ILE A 68 -16.41 1.07 7.12
N ALA A 69 -17.05 -0.06 6.78
CA ALA A 69 -17.03 -0.61 5.44
C ALA A 69 -17.79 0.29 4.45
N ARG A 70 -18.96 0.81 4.86
CA ARG A 70 -19.74 1.76 4.06
C ARG A 70 -18.97 3.07 3.84
N ILE A 71 -18.36 3.61 4.89
CA ILE A 71 -17.52 4.82 4.80
C ILE A 71 -16.36 4.59 3.82
N ALA A 72 -15.67 3.45 3.92
CA ALA A 72 -14.56 3.10 3.02
C ALA A 72 -15.02 2.95 1.56
N ALA A 73 -16.17 2.31 1.32
CA ALA A 73 -16.75 2.20 -0.01
C ALA A 73 -17.11 3.58 -0.58
N ASN A 74 -17.78 4.42 0.20
CA ASN A 74 -18.11 5.78 -0.19
C ASN A 74 -16.85 6.59 -0.53
N ALA A 75 -15.80 6.52 0.29
CA ALA A 75 -14.54 7.20 0.01
C ALA A 75 -13.87 6.72 -1.28
N ARG A 76 -13.93 5.42 -1.58
CA ARG A 76 -13.35 4.84 -2.80
C ARG A 76 -14.14 5.18 -4.06
N TRP A 77 -15.47 5.23 -3.95
CA TRP A 77 -16.38 5.36 -5.09
C TRP A 77 -16.99 6.76 -5.25
N LYS A 78 -16.71 7.70 -4.33
CA LYS A 78 -17.08 9.09 -4.50
C LYS A 78 -16.43 9.60 -5.79
N ARG A 79 -17.25 9.83 -6.80
CA ARG A 79 -16.82 10.48 -8.04
C ARG A 79 -16.38 11.89 -7.67
N SER A 80 -15.13 12.21 -7.96
CA SER A 80 -14.69 13.59 -8.11
C SER A 80 -15.09 13.99 -9.53
N ASP A 81 -16.30 14.52 -9.69
CA ASP A 81 -16.51 15.46 -10.79
C ASP A 81 -15.72 16.75 -10.51
#